data_AF-A0A2N2KLH1-F1
#
_entry.id   AF-A0A2N2KLH1-F1
#
_cell.length_a   1.000
_cell.length_b   1.000
_cell.length_c   1.000
_cell.angle_alpha   90.00
_cell.angle_beta   90.00
_cell.angle_gamma   90.00
#
_symmetry.space_group_name_H-M   'P 1'
#
loop_
_entity.id
_entity.type
_entity.pdbx_description
1 polymer ?
#
loop_
_entity_poly.entity_id
_entity_poly.type
_entity_poly.pdbx_seq_one_letter_code
_entity_poly.pdbx_strand_id
1 'polypeptide(L)'
;MKMLFSMQKEPWRVENRINDFSAGEKSLYLNRYRRSLRSDGSVGACLRNGSAGLFSPVGVGDCLYLDFNGGFFAVADGSDRNTSASREFMGMFARMLTNKLFLSARKVYAVQEIAPLREKIIEEAEKLLVEFSFRDSCTFTGVLLLKTTEKIVAVVLHMGDSILISCNRRLKTARQCTKSDFWMVGRSQHFSQVEELPLDSDTCLLLATDGIRDIPIQPWSSPEELILELFSRYSPEEVADELLGVSKNSSHGYDDLAIISIDPYAISDSSGRFIIGGTSGNEERNFQKEKSGGLYQDQYILQKPEGKNDFISIL
;
A
#
# COMPACT_ATOMS: atom_id res chain seq x y z
N MET A 1 31.10 14.03 6.14
CA MET A 1 30.35 15.24 6.52
C MET A 1 28.88 15.00 6.18
N LYS A 2 28.07 14.54 7.15
CA LYS A 2 26.65 14.24 6.93
C LYS A 2 25.89 15.57 6.83
N MET A 3 25.44 15.97 5.63
CA MET A 3 24.45 17.04 5.53
C MET A 3 23.15 16.52 6.13
N LEU A 4 22.85 16.98 7.34
CA LEU A 4 21.52 16.88 7.93
C LEU A 4 20.58 17.70 7.07
N PHE A 5 19.67 17.03 6.36
CA PHE A 5 18.49 17.70 5.81
C PHE A 5 17.70 18.31 6.97
N SER A 6 17.93 19.60 7.22
CA SER A 6 17.08 20.43 8.05
C SER A 6 15.79 20.68 7.27
N MET A 7 14.87 19.71 7.26
CA MET A 7 13.50 19.98 6.87
C MET A 7 12.91 20.91 7.93
N GLN A 8 12.61 22.16 7.53
CA GLN A 8 11.78 23.05 8.33
C GLN A 8 10.45 22.33 8.57
N LYS A 9 10.22 21.95 9.83
CA LYS A 9 8.99 21.30 10.28
C LYS A 9 7.84 22.30 10.11
N GLU A 10 6.90 22.02 9.22
CA GLU A 10 5.59 22.64 9.28
C GLU A 10 4.84 22.13 10.52
N PRO A 11 4.16 23.00 11.30
CA PRO A 11 3.65 22.72 12.63
C PRO A 11 2.28 22.02 12.56
N TRP A 12 2.19 20.82 12.00
CA TRP A 12 0.98 19.99 12.17
C TRP A 12 0.96 19.28 13.54
N ARG A 13 2.05 19.37 14.31
CA ARG A 13 2.13 18.94 15.71
C ARG A 13 1.60 20.01 16.68
N VAL A 14 0.35 20.47 16.49
CA VAL A 14 -0.33 21.31 17.48
C VAL A 14 -1.61 20.61 17.92
N GLU A 15 -1.55 20.11 19.16
CA GLU A 15 -2.67 19.99 20.10
C GLU A 15 -3.87 19.15 19.66
N ASN A 16 -3.73 17.83 19.74
CA ASN A 16 -4.80 16.93 20.20
C ASN A 16 -4.20 15.57 20.62
N ARG A 17 -3.28 15.59 21.60
CA ARG A 17 -3.12 14.42 22.46
C ARG A 17 -4.30 14.39 23.41
N ILE A 18 -5.42 13.85 22.94
CA ILE A 18 -6.47 13.36 23.83
C ILE A 18 -5.83 12.19 24.59
N ASN A 19 -5.39 12.48 25.81
CA ASN A 19 -5.01 11.46 26.79
C ASN A 19 -6.28 10.72 27.20
N ASP A 20 -6.66 9.68 26.45
CA ASP A 20 -7.60 8.65 26.90
C ASP A 20 -7.43 7.38 26.05
N PHE A 21 -6.27 6.73 26.14
CA PHE A 21 -6.05 5.42 25.54
C PHE A 21 -6.61 4.33 26.44
N SER A 22 -7.94 4.21 26.46
CA SER A 22 -8.56 2.88 26.53
C SER A 22 -8.28 2.14 25.20
N ALA A 23 -8.37 0.82 25.17
CA ALA A 23 -8.16 -0.02 23.98
C ALA A 23 -9.27 0.23 22.92
N GLY A 24 -9.29 1.43 22.35
CA GLY A 24 -10.29 1.94 21.44
C GLY A 24 -9.96 1.62 19.97
N GLU A 25 -11.01 1.64 19.17
CA GLU A 25 -10.97 1.49 17.71
C GLU A 25 -9.95 2.48 17.11
N LYS A 26 -8.96 1.97 16.36
CA LYS A 26 -8.01 2.84 15.66
C LYS A 26 -8.74 3.63 14.58
N SER A 27 -8.44 4.92 14.55
CA SER A 27 -9.04 5.86 13.63
C SER A 27 -8.37 5.78 12.26
N LEU A 28 -9.18 5.78 11.20
CA LEU A 28 -8.74 5.89 9.81
C LEU A 28 -8.84 7.35 9.38
N TYR A 29 -7.79 7.89 8.79
CA TYR A 29 -7.76 9.25 8.29
C TYR A 29 -7.42 9.26 6.81
N LEU A 30 -8.14 10.10 6.08
CA LEU A 30 -7.96 10.26 4.64
C LEU A 30 -7.59 11.70 4.32
N ASN A 31 -6.56 11.86 3.51
CA ASN A 31 -6.21 13.12 2.86
C ASN A 31 -6.38 12.95 1.35
N ARG A 32 -7.54 13.38 0.83
CA ARG A 32 -7.87 13.30 -0.60
C ARG A 32 -6.97 14.18 -1.46
N TYR A 33 -6.52 15.34 -0.94
CA TYR A 33 -5.63 16.25 -1.66
C TYR A 33 -4.28 15.60 -1.98
N ARG A 34 -3.76 14.82 -1.04
CA ARG A 34 -2.51 14.06 -1.17
C ARG A 34 -2.68 12.64 -1.69
N ARG A 35 -3.90 12.14 -1.79
CA ARG A 35 -4.21 10.71 -2.00
C ARG A 35 -3.51 9.82 -0.99
N SER A 36 -3.57 10.23 0.28
CA SER A 36 -2.93 9.53 1.38
C SER A 36 -3.95 9.02 2.40
N LEU A 37 -3.68 7.87 2.98
CA LEU A 37 -4.45 7.26 4.05
C LEU A 37 -3.53 6.95 5.24
N ARG A 38 -4.04 7.16 6.46
CA ARG A 38 -3.36 6.78 7.70
C ARG A 38 -4.31 5.98 8.60
N SER A 39 -3.78 4.97 9.26
CA SER A 39 -4.39 4.28 10.38
C SER A 39 -3.44 4.39 11.57
N ASP A 40 -3.90 5.04 12.64
CA ASP A 40 -3.05 5.46 13.77
C ASP A 40 -2.15 4.32 14.29
N GLY A 41 -0.84 4.56 14.32
CA GLY A 41 0.17 3.61 14.77
C GLY A 41 0.30 2.32 13.93
N SER A 42 -0.33 2.17 12.75
CA SER A 42 -0.34 0.88 12.04
C SER A 42 -0.11 0.92 10.54
N VAL A 43 -0.76 1.83 9.80
CA VAL A 43 -0.68 1.81 8.33
C VAL A 43 -0.58 3.22 7.79
N GLY A 44 0.37 3.44 6.89
CA GLY A 44 0.47 4.63 6.06
C GLY A 44 0.40 4.23 4.61
N ALA A 45 -0.32 4.98 3.79
CA ALA A 45 -0.36 4.74 2.37
C ALA A 45 -0.51 6.05 1.60
N CYS A 46 0.09 6.12 0.42
CA CYS A 46 0.02 7.30 -0.41
C CYS A 46 0.25 6.97 -1.87
N LEU A 47 -0.41 7.75 -2.73
CA LEU A 47 -0.27 7.66 -4.17
C LEU A 47 0.20 9.01 -4.74
N ARG A 48 1.26 8.98 -5.54
CA ARG A 48 1.76 10.13 -6.30
C ARG A 48 1.58 9.86 -7.78
N ASN A 49 1.02 10.83 -8.51
CA ASN A 49 1.00 10.84 -9.97
C ASN A 49 2.37 11.25 -10.51
N GLY A 50 2.86 10.57 -11.53
CA GLY A 50 4.07 10.84 -12.26
C GLY A 50 4.07 12.20 -12.97
N SER A 51 5.28 12.65 -13.30
CA SER A 51 5.53 13.94 -13.95
C SER A 51 5.04 14.02 -15.40
N ALA A 52 4.96 12.89 -16.11
CA ALA A 52 4.39 12.83 -17.47
C ALA A 52 2.89 13.19 -17.47
N GLY A 53 2.18 12.83 -16.39
CA GLY A 53 0.78 13.16 -16.15
C GLY A 53 0.50 14.66 -15.97
N LEU A 54 1.53 15.47 -15.67
CA LEU A 54 1.39 16.92 -15.50
C LEU A 54 1.15 17.67 -16.83
N PHE A 55 1.62 17.11 -17.95
CA PHE A 55 1.54 17.75 -19.27
C PHE A 55 0.53 17.09 -20.21
N SER A 56 0.14 15.84 -19.95
CA SER A 56 -0.96 15.17 -20.61
C SER A 56 -1.64 14.24 -19.59
N PRO A 57 -2.96 14.39 -19.33
CA PRO A 57 -3.66 13.54 -18.39
C PRO A 57 -3.88 12.14 -18.99
N VAL A 58 -2.84 11.30 -18.90
CA VAL A 58 -2.83 9.90 -19.37
C VAL A 58 -3.53 8.97 -18.34
N GLY A 59 -3.68 9.42 -17.10
CA GLY A 59 -4.21 8.63 -15.98
C GLY A 59 -3.14 8.46 -14.90
N VAL A 60 -3.43 7.61 -13.91
CA VAL A 60 -2.44 7.11 -12.93
C VAL A 60 -2.53 5.60 -12.99
N GLY A 61 -1.47 4.94 -13.45
CA GLY A 61 -1.39 3.49 -13.59
C GLY A 61 -1.32 2.78 -12.24
N ASP A 62 -0.64 3.40 -11.27
CA ASP A 62 -0.46 2.85 -9.94
C ASP A 62 -1.75 2.82 -9.11
N CYS A 63 -1.93 1.73 -8.37
CA CYS A 63 -3.10 1.46 -7.56
C CYS A 63 -2.71 0.85 -6.20
N LEU A 64 -3.43 1.27 -5.16
CA LEU A 64 -3.34 0.77 -3.80
C LEU A 64 -4.64 0.07 -3.44
N TYR A 65 -4.54 -1.07 -2.75
CA TYR A 65 -5.66 -1.71 -2.09
C TYR A 65 -5.36 -1.92 -0.60
N LEU A 66 -6.26 -1.46 0.26
CA LEU A 66 -6.16 -1.60 1.72
C LEU A 66 -7.45 -2.21 2.26
N ASP A 67 -7.38 -3.44 2.76
CA ASP A 67 -8.46 -4.14 3.43
C ASP A 67 -8.12 -4.38 4.90
N PHE A 68 -8.48 -3.43 5.75
CA PHE A 68 -8.25 -3.54 7.19
C PHE A 68 -9.10 -4.65 7.82
N ASN A 69 -10.25 -5.00 7.21
CA ASN A 69 -11.12 -6.04 7.73
C ASN A 69 -10.58 -7.43 7.41
N GLY A 70 -10.10 -7.64 6.19
CA GLY A 70 -9.50 -8.90 5.71
C GLY A 70 -8.01 -9.06 6.06
N GLY A 71 -7.33 -7.96 6.42
CA GLY A 71 -5.89 -7.95 6.68
C GLY A 71 -5.06 -8.05 5.40
N PHE A 72 -5.59 -7.55 4.27
CA PHE A 72 -4.95 -7.64 2.97
C PHE A 72 -4.55 -6.27 2.45
N PHE A 73 -3.31 -6.14 1.97
CA PHE A 73 -2.75 -4.89 1.47
C PHE A 73 -2.00 -5.17 0.17
N ALA A 74 -2.21 -4.37 -0.85
CA ALA A 74 -1.56 -4.58 -2.13
C ALA A 74 -1.27 -3.28 -2.88
N VAL A 75 -0.25 -3.36 -3.73
CA VAL A 75 0.08 -2.36 -4.74
C VAL A 75 0.09 -3.03 -6.11
N ALA A 76 -0.26 -2.27 -7.14
CA ALA A 76 -0.23 -2.70 -8.53
C ALA A 76 0.10 -1.52 -9.43
N ASP A 77 0.99 -1.71 -10.39
CA ASP A 77 1.31 -0.73 -11.43
C ASP A 77 0.68 -1.18 -12.76
N GLY A 78 -0.16 -0.33 -13.34
CA GLY A 78 -0.89 -0.57 -14.58
C GLY A 78 -0.21 0.06 -15.78
N SER A 79 -0.19 -0.64 -16.91
CA SER A 79 0.48 -0.12 -18.12
C SER A 79 -0.10 1.19 -18.64
N ASP A 80 0.75 2.02 -19.28
CA ASP A 80 0.35 3.26 -19.97
C ASP A 80 -0.82 3.12 -20.96
N ARG A 81 -0.97 1.92 -21.55
CA ARG A 81 -2.03 1.65 -22.54
C ARG A 81 -3.42 1.61 -21.90
N ASN A 82 -3.50 1.20 -20.64
CA ASN A 82 -4.71 1.16 -19.84
C ASN A 82 -4.35 1.34 -18.35
N THR A 83 -4.28 2.59 -17.92
CA THR A 83 -3.98 2.98 -16.54
C THR A 83 -5.01 2.47 -15.53
N SER A 84 -6.22 2.10 -15.97
CA SER A 84 -7.25 1.54 -15.09
C SER A 84 -7.15 0.03 -14.87
N ALA A 85 -6.24 -0.68 -15.56
CA ALA A 85 -6.11 -2.13 -15.46
C ALA A 85 -5.79 -2.60 -14.02
N SER A 86 -4.91 -1.88 -13.33
CA SER A 86 -4.53 -2.16 -11.93
C SER A 86 -5.73 -2.06 -10.97
N ARG A 87 -6.56 -1.03 -11.11
CA ARG A 87 -7.81 -0.85 -10.34
C ARG A 87 -8.84 -1.93 -10.67
N GLU A 88 -9.01 -2.29 -11.94
CA GLU A 88 -9.95 -3.35 -12.34
C GLU A 88 -9.57 -4.69 -11.68
N PHE A 89 -8.30 -5.07 -11.78
CA PHE A 89 -7.80 -6.28 -11.13
C PHE A 89 -7.94 -6.20 -9.61
N MET A 90 -7.61 -5.07 -8.98
CA MET A 90 -7.78 -4.89 -7.53
C MET A 90 -9.24 -5.05 -7.11
N GLY A 91 -10.18 -4.52 -7.90
CA GLY A 91 -11.60 -4.70 -7.67
C GLY A 91 -12.04 -6.17 -7.76
N MET A 92 -11.52 -6.92 -8.75
CA MET A 92 -11.78 -8.37 -8.87
C MET A 92 -11.23 -9.14 -7.66
N PHE A 93 -9.98 -8.85 -7.27
CA PHE A 93 -9.31 -9.47 -6.14
C PHE A 93 -10.04 -9.19 -4.82
N ALA A 94 -10.44 -7.94 -4.59
CA ALA A 94 -11.17 -7.53 -3.40
C ALA A 94 -12.54 -8.24 -3.27
N ARG A 95 -13.27 -8.39 -4.39
CA ARG A 95 -14.53 -9.16 -4.43
C ARG A 95 -14.29 -10.64 -4.13
N MET A 96 -13.22 -11.24 -4.64
CA MET A 96 -12.86 -12.63 -4.34
C MET A 96 -12.60 -12.82 -2.84
N LEU A 97 -11.81 -11.95 -2.21
CA LEU A 97 -11.53 -12.01 -0.76
C LEU A 97 -12.83 -11.93 0.06
N THR A 98 -13.71 -11.00 -0.31
CA THR A 98 -14.95 -10.72 0.42
C THR A 98 -16.00 -11.83 0.24
N ASN A 99 -16.20 -12.31 -0.99
CA ASN A 99 -17.33 -13.19 -1.32
C ASN A 99 -17.01 -14.68 -1.21
N LYS A 100 -15.73 -15.06 -1.31
CA LYS A 100 -15.34 -16.49 -1.39
C LYS A 100 -14.55 -16.96 -0.17
N LEU A 101 -13.75 -16.07 0.43
CA LEU A 101 -12.81 -16.45 1.49
C LEU A 101 -13.25 -15.99 2.88
N PHE A 102 -14.07 -14.94 2.97
CA PHE A 102 -14.61 -14.41 4.25
C PHE A 102 -13.53 -14.22 5.31
N LEU A 103 -12.36 -13.71 4.88
CA LEU A 103 -11.21 -13.50 5.76
C LEU A 103 -11.50 -12.41 6.78
N SER A 104 -10.86 -12.53 7.94
CA SER A 104 -10.89 -11.49 8.95
C SER A 104 -9.52 -11.36 9.61
N ALA A 105 -9.00 -10.14 9.65
CA ALA A 105 -7.80 -9.76 10.41
C ALA A 105 -7.95 -10.05 11.92
N ARG A 106 -9.18 -10.20 12.40
CA ARG A 106 -9.51 -10.51 13.80
C ARG A 106 -9.42 -12.01 14.10
N LYS A 107 -9.53 -12.87 13.08
CA LYS A 107 -9.51 -14.31 13.29
C LYS A 107 -8.09 -14.73 13.67
N VAL A 108 -7.97 -15.39 14.81
CA VAL A 108 -6.77 -16.14 15.18
C VAL A 108 -6.93 -17.56 14.66
N TYR A 109 -6.05 -17.94 13.74
CA TYR A 109 -6.03 -19.27 13.12
C TYR A 109 -5.11 -20.20 13.90
N ALA A 110 -5.46 -21.48 13.96
CA ALA A 110 -4.50 -22.49 14.37
C ALA A 110 -3.40 -22.64 13.31
N VAL A 111 -2.18 -22.99 13.71
CA VAL A 111 -1.03 -23.10 12.80
C VAL A 111 -1.32 -24.06 11.63
N GLN A 112 -2.01 -25.16 11.90
CA GLN A 112 -2.41 -26.14 10.89
C GLN A 112 -3.48 -25.65 9.89
N GLU A 113 -4.20 -24.55 10.19
CA GLU A 113 -5.17 -23.96 9.26
C GLU A 113 -4.50 -23.09 8.19
N ILE A 114 -3.25 -22.66 8.41
CA ILE A 114 -2.57 -21.69 7.54
C ILE A 114 -2.30 -22.26 6.15
N ALA A 115 -1.70 -23.46 6.06
CA ALA A 115 -1.35 -24.05 4.76
C ALA A 115 -2.59 -24.34 3.88
N PRO A 116 -3.67 -24.98 4.38
CA PRO A 116 -4.89 -25.15 3.58
C PRO A 116 -5.54 -23.82 3.17
N LEU A 117 -5.52 -22.81 4.05
CA LEU A 117 -6.06 -21.50 3.73
C LEU A 117 -5.26 -20.83 2.61
N ARG A 118 -3.92 -20.89 2.69
CA ARG A 118 -3.01 -20.39 1.66
C ARG A 118 -3.28 -21.06 0.32
N GLU A 119 -3.38 -22.38 0.27
CA GLU A 119 -3.67 -23.13 -0.96
C GLU A 119 -4.98 -22.68 -1.59
N LYS A 120 -6.03 -22.51 -0.78
CA LYS A 120 -7.32 -21.99 -1.25
C LYS A 120 -7.22 -20.55 -1.78
N ILE A 121 -6.42 -19.70 -1.14
CA ILE A 121 -6.19 -18.32 -1.62
C ILE A 121 -5.51 -18.33 -2.97
N ILE A 122 -4.44 -19.13 -3.13
CA ILE A 122 -3.70 -19.26 -4.39
C ILE A 122 -4.65 -19.75 -5.48
N GLU A 123 -5.41 -20.82 -5.22
CA GLU A 123 -6.35 -21.39 -6.20
C GLU A 123 -7.37 -20.36 -6.69
N GLU A 124 -7.99 -19.62 -5.77
CA GLU A 124 -8.99 -18.60 -6.15
C GLU A 124 -8.35 -17.38 -6.83
N ALA A 125 -7.15 -16.98 -6.41
CA ALA A 125 -6.44 -15.86 -7.01
C ALA A 125 -5.94 -16.18 -8.43
N GLU A 126 -5.47 -17.40 -8.69
CA GLU A 126 -5.05 -17.84 -10.02
C GLU A 126 -6.22 -17.97 -11.01
N LYS A 127 -7.42 -18.34 -10.52
CA LYS A 127 -8.64 -18.25 -11.34
C LYS A 127 -8.87 -16.82 -11.84
N LEU A 128 -8.63 -15.79 -11.02
CA LEU A 128 -8.74 -14.40 -11.45
C LEU A 128 -7.71 -14.04 -12.51
N LEU A 129 -6.49 -14.57 -12.43
CA LEU A 129 -5.46 -14.32 -13.45
C LEU A 129 -5.87 -14.85 -14.82
N VAL A 130 -6.53 -16.01 -14.85
CA VAL A 130 -7.07 -16.62 -16.08
C VAL A 130 -8.28 -15.84 -16.61
N GLU A 131 -9.12 -15.31 -15.73
CA GLU A 131 -10.31 -14.53 -16.09
C GLU A 131 -9.97 -13.10 -16.56
N PHE A 132 -8.85 -12.53 -16.13
CA PHE A 132 -8.48 -11.16 -16.45
C PHE A 132 -8.17 -10.96 -17.94
N SER A 133 -8.51 -9.79 -18.46
CA SER A 133 -8.32 -9.45 -19.87
C SER A 133 -6.87 -9.58 -20.31
N PHE A 134 -6.62 -10.37 -21.36
CA PHE A 134 -5.28 -10.49 -21.96
C PHE A 134 -4.82 -9.23 -22.70
N ARG A 135 -5.70 -8.25 -22.90
CA ARG A 135 -5.36 -6.99 -23.56
C ARG A 135 -4.75 -5.99 -22.58
N ASP A 136 -5.06 -6.19 -21.31
CA ASP A 136 -4.67 -5.34 -20.21
C ASP A 136 -3.55 -6.02 -19.41
N SER A 137 -2.76 -5.23 -18.69
CA SER A 137 -1.71 -5.78 -17.84
C SER A 137 -1.34 -4.84 -16.71
N CYS A 138 -1.03 -5.43 -15.57
CA CYS A 138 -0.46 -4.74 -14.43
C CYS A 138 0.49 -5.66 -13.65
N THR A 139 1.40 -5.06 -12.89
CA THR A 139 2.12 -5.76 -11.83
C THR A 139 1.18 -5.99 -10.64
N PHE A 140 1.56 -6.86 -9.72
CA PHE A 140 0.81 -7.03 -8.48
C PHE A 140 1.72 -7.52 -7.35
N THR A 141 1.70 -6.82 -6.23
CA THR A 141 2.31 -7.28 -4.98
C THR A 141 1.33 -7.10 -3.84
N GLY A 142 0.87 -8.21 -3.28
CA GLY A 142 -0.07 -8.26 -2.18
C GLY A 142 0.48 -9.02 -0.98
N VAL A 143 0.09 -8.60 0.22
CA VAL A 143 0.34 -9.30 1.46
C VAL A 143 -0.96 -9.52 2.22
N LEU A 144 -1.24 -10.78 2.57
CA LEU A 144 -2.30 -11.16 3.50
C LEU A 144 -1.70 -11.44 4.87
N LEU A 145 -2.20 -10.77 5.89
CA LEU A 145 -1.76 -10.98 7.28
C LEU A 145 -2.68 -11.96 7.99
N LEU A 146 -2.12 -13.11 8.34
CA LEU A 146 -2.80 -14.17 9.08
C LEU A 146 -2.25 -14.24 10.50
N LYS A 147 -3.11 -14.00 11.48
CA LYS A 147 -2.73 -14.11 12.89
C LYS A 147 -2.87 -15.56 13.36
N THR A 148 -1.81 -16.12 13.92
CA THR A 148 -1.85 -17.40 14.62
C THR A 148 -1.81 -17.20 16.12
N THR A 149 -1.94 -18.29 16.88
CA THR A 149 -1.74 -18.28 18.34
C THR A 149 -0.31 -17.90 18.75
N GLU A 150 0.66 -17.98 17.83
CA GLU A 150 2.08 -17.77 18.11
C GLU A 150 2.62 -16.47 17.53
N LYS A 151 2.23 -16.14 16.29
CA LYS A 151 2.81 -15.04 15.51
C LYS A 151 1.87 -14.57 14.41
N ILE A 152 2.26 -13.51 13.71
CA ILE A 152 1.63 -13.14 12.43
C ILE A 152 2.43 -13.78 11.30
N VAL A 153 1.73 -14.35 10.32
CA VAL A 153 2.31 -14.86 9.07
C VAL A 153 1.77 -14.00 7.94
N ALA A 154 2.67 -13.42 7.15
CA ALA A 154 2.34 -12.77 5.89
C ALA A 154 2.34 -13.80 4.76
N VAL A 155 1.23 -13.95 4.04
CA VAL A 155 1.20 -14.66 2.74
C VAL A 155 1.40 -13.63 1.65
N VAL A 156 2.51 -13.73 0.94
CA VAL A 156 2.91 -12.84 -0.15
C VAL A 156 2.42 -13.42 -1.47
N LEU A 157 1.76 -12.61 -2.30
CA LEU A 157 1.39 -12.92 -3.67
C LEU A 157 2.04 -11.86 -4.57
N HIS A 158 2.88 -12.29 -5.51
CA HIS A 158 3.69 -11.34 -6.28
C HIS A 158 3.82 -11.75 -7.75
N MET A 159 3.86 -10.73 -8.61
CA MET A 159 4.29 -10.76 -10.01
C MET A 159 4.67 -9.36 -10.49
N GLY A 160 5.69 -9.29 -11.34
CA GLY A 160 6.21 -8.03 -11.90
C GLY A 160 7.37 -7.53 -11.09
N ASP A 161 7.50 -6.21 -10.94
CA ASP A 161 8.69 -5.61 -10.35
C ASP A 161 8.43 -4.57 -9.25
N SER A 162 7.17 -4.47 -8.80
CA SER A 162 6.82 -3.90 -7.49
C SER A 162 7.55 -4.64 -6.36
N ILE A 163 7.81 -3.95 -5.26
CA ILE A 163 8.63 -4.47 -4.17
C ILE A 163 7.86 -4.61 -2.87
N LEU A 164 8.22 -5.65 -2.10
CA LEU A 164 7.93 -5.78 -0.67
C LEU A 164 9.25 -5.79 0.09
N ILE A 165 9.39 -4.91 1.08
CA ILE A 165 10.54 -4.85 1.98
C ILE A 165 10.08 -5.15 3.39
N SER A 166 10.77 -6.08 4.06
CA SER A 166 10.60 -6.37 5.48
C SER A 166 11.72 -5.72 6.28
N CYS A 167 11.36 -4.93 7.28
CA CYS A 167 12.28 -4.21 8.16
C CYS A 167 12.10 -4.68 9.60
N ASN A 168 13.14 -5.26 10.20
CA ASN A 168 13.16 -5.56 11.63
C ASN A 168 13.83 -4.42 12.39
N ARG A 169 13.02 -3.65 13.14
CA ARG A 169 13.49 -2.44 13.85
C ARG A 169 14.50 -2.76 14.95
N ARG A 170 14.32 -3.89 15.65
CA ARG A 170 15.20 -4.32 16.75
C ARG A 170 16.56 -4.80 16.23
N LEU A 171 16.54 -5.63 15.20
CA LEU A 171 17.76 -6.17 14.58
C LEU A 171 18.45 -5.16 13.66
N LYS A 172 17.77 -4.06 13.33
CA LYS A 172 18.23 -3.04 12.37
C LYS A 172 18.60 -3.67 11.03
N THR A 173 17.74 -4.55 10.55
CA THR A 173 17.89 -5.20 9.25
C THR A 173 16.69 -4.87 8.38
N ALA A 174 16.94 -4.71 7.09
CA ALA A 174 15.91 -4.61 6.08
C ALA A 174 16.28 -5.53 4.92
N ARG A 175 15.27 -6.15 4.32
CA ARG A 175 15.46 -7.04 3.16
C ARG A 175 14.29 -6.90 2.20
N GLN A 176 14.59 -6.85 0.91
CA GLN A 176 13.58 -7.08 -0.11
C GLN A 176 13.13 -8.55 -0.06
N CYS A 177 11.82 -8.76 0.02
CA CYS A 177 11.18 -10.07 0.09
C CYS A 177 10.70 -10.57 -1.27
N THR A 178 10.42 -9.68 -2.22
CA THR A 178 10.00 -10.05 -3.58
C THR A 178 11.17 -10.00 -4.56
N LYS A 179 11.11 -10.82 -5.62
CA LYS A 179 12.09 -10.80 -6.72
C LYS A 179 11.44 -10.23 -7.96
N SER A 180 11.98 -9.14 -8.50
CA SER A 180 11.49 -8.57 -9.75
C SER A 180 11.57 -9.57 -10.91
N ASP A 181 10.51 -9.62 -11.69
CA ASP A 181 10.39 -10.47 -12.87
C ASP A 181 9.52 -9.81 -13.97
N PHE A 182 9.26 -10.54 -15.04
CA PHE A 182 8.45 -10.10 -16.18
C PHE A 182 7.03 -10.68 -16.19
N TRP A 183 6.58 -11.31 -15.11
CA TRP A 183 5.24 -11.87 -15.00
C TRP A 183 4.26 -10.73 -14.71
N MET A 184 3.11 -10.76 -15.35
CA MET A 184 2.11 -9.71 -15.19
C MET A 184 0.72 -10.32 -15.17
N VAL A 185 -0.19 -9.65 -14.47
CA VAL A 185 -1.62 -9.93 -14.55
C VAL A 185 -2.05 -9.73 -16.01
N GLY A 186 -2.92 -10.60 -16.54
CA GLY A 186 -3.33 -10.59 -17.95
C GLY A 186 -2.31 -11.20 -18.91
N ARG A 187 -1.13 -11.60 -18.43
CA ARG A 187 -0.07 -12.29 -19.22
C ARG A 187 0.30 -13.66 -18.67
N SER A 188 0.14 -13.84 -17.36
CA SER A 188 0.47 -15.07 -16.65
C SER A 188 -0.77 -15.70 -16.02
N GLN A 189 -0.75 -17.02 -15.86
CA GLN A 189 -1.84 -17.79 -15.23
C GLN A 189 -1.55 -18.17 -13.77
N HIS A 190 -0.31 -17.95 -13.33
CA HIS A 190 0.15 -18.22 -11.96
C HIS A 190 0.91 -17.01 -11.42
N PHE A 191 1.02 -16.92 -10.09
CA PHE A 191 1.93 -15.97 -9.45
C PHE A 191 3.37 -16.42 -9.64
N SER A 192 4.28 -15.49 -9.88
CA SER A 192 5.71 -15.80 -9.98
C SER A 192 6.33 -16.12 -8.63
N GLN A 193 5.77 -15.54 -7.57
CA GLN A 193 6.17 -15.81 -6.20
C GLN A 193 4.94 -15.88 -5.28
N VAL A 194 4.85 -16.99 -4.54
CA VAL A 194 3.98 -17.14 -3.38
C VAL A 194 4.80 -17.64 -2.21
N GLU A 195 4.86 -16.86 -1.12
CA GLU A 195 5.72 -17.14 0.02
C GLU A 195 5.03 -16.85 1.35
N GLU A 196 5.37 -17.63 2.37
CA GLU A 196 5.02 -17.33 3.75
C GLU A 196 6.20 -16.64 4.45
N LEU A 197 5.93 -15.44 4.96
CA LEU A 197 6.86 -14.64 5.72
C LEU A 197 6.42 -14.60 7.18
N PRO A 198 7.07 -15.35 8.10
CA PRO A 198 6.81 -15.19 9.52
C PRO A 198 7.24 -13.79 9.98
N LEU A 199 6.41 -13.14 10.79
CA LEU A 199 6.63 -11.78 11.28
C LEU A 199 6.77 -11.78 12.79
N ASP A 200 7.79 -11.08 13.27
CA ASP A 200 8.02 -10.72 14.66
C ASP A 200 7.31 -9.41 15.00
N SER A 201 7.11 -9.11 16.30
CA SER A 201 6.52 -7.84 16.76
C SER A 201 7.34 -6.60 16.40
N ASP A 202 8.62 -6.77 16.08
CA ASP A 202 9.52 -5.69 15.68
C ASP A 202 9.57 -5.46 14.17
N THR A 203 8.85 -6.27 13.39
CA THR A 203 8.87 -6.24 11.93
C THR A 203 7.82 -5.27 11.38
N CYS A 204 8.26 -4.33 10.55
CA CYS A 204 7.41 -3.51 9.69
C CYS A 204 7.56 -3.95 8.23
N LEU A 205 6.54 -3.70 7.42
CA LEU A 205 6.53 -4.00 5.98
C LEU A 205 6.38 -2.71 5.19
N LEU A 206 7.00 -2.64 4.01
CA LEU A 206 6.75 -1.61 3.01
C LEU A 206 6.49 -2.27 1.65
N LEU A 207 5.36 -1.93 1.04
CA LEU A 207 5.04 -2.26 -0.34
C LEU A 207 5.21 -0.99 -1.18
N ALA A 208 5.80 -1.10 -2.36
CA ALA A 208 5.83 -0.01 -3.32
C ALA A 208 5.86 -0.49 -4.77
N THR A 209 5.31 0.31 -5.67
CA THR A 209 5.53 0.17 -7.11
C THR A 209 6.94 0.60 -7.49
N ASP A 210 7.32 0.39 -8.74
CA ASP A 210 8.69 0.61 -9.22
C ASP A 210 9.08 2.09 -9.27
N GLY A 211 8.13 3.03 -9.25
CA GLY A 211 8.38 4.48 -9.06
C GLY A 211 9.14 4.83 -7.78
N ILE A 212 9.31 3.89 -6.85
CA ILE A 212 10.21 4.04 -5.70
C ILE A 212 11.69 4.17 -6.13
N ARG A 213 12.03 3.68 -7.33
CA ARG A 213 13.37 3.80 -7.93
C ARG A 213 13.73 5.25 -8.25
N ASP A 214 12.75 6.13 -8.38
CA ASP A 214 12.96 7.56 -8.61
C ASP A 214 13.29 8.34 -7.34
N ILE A 215 13.20 7.70 -6.16
CA ILE A 215 13.53 8.35 -4.90
C ILE A 215 15.05 8.41 -4.76
N PRO A 216 15.64 9.60 -4.55
CA PRO A 216 17.08 9.72 -4.38
C PRO A 216 17.51 8.97 -3.10
N ILE A 217 18.26 7.88 -3.29
CA ILE A 217 18.74 7.05 -2.19
C ILE A 217 20.00 7.60 -1.53
N GLN A 218 20.59 8.72 -1.95
CA GLN A 218 21.74 9.29 -1.25
C GLN A 218 21.30 10.04 0.02
N PRO A 219 21.98 9.86 1.16
CA PRO A 219 23.31 9.24 1.34
C PRO A 219 23.31 7.73 1.67
N TRP A 220 22.20 7.03 1.49
CA TRP A 220 22.08 5.58 1.71
C TRP A 220 22.64 4.77 0.54
N SER A 221 23.00 3.52 0.83
CA SER A 221 23.60 2.61 -0.15
C SER A 221 22.54 1.82 -0.92
N SER A 222 21.32 1.71 -0.38
CA SER A 222 20.21 0.98 -0.98
C SER A 222 18.84 1.51 -0.52
N PRO A 223 17.75 1.18 -1.23
CA PRO A 223 16.38 1.45 -0.77
C PRO A 223 16.08 0.87 0.61
N GLU A 224 16.57 -0.34 0.91
CA GLU A 224 16.37 -0.99 2.21
C GLU A 224 16.99 -0.19 3.36
N GLU A 225 18.19 0.37 3.17
CA GLU A 225 18.83 1.23 4.18
C GLU A 225 18.03 2.52 4.42
N LEU A 226 17.53 3.15 3.36
CA LEU A 226 16.65 4.32 3.46
C LEU A 226 15.37 3.98 4.24
N ILE A 227 14.69 2.90 3.87
CA ILE A 227 13.41 2.51 4.47
C ILE A 227 13.61 2.10 5.94
N LEU A 228 14.69 1.39 6.25
CA LEU A 228 15.04 1.07 7.63
C LEU A 228 15.26 2.34 8.48
N GLU A 229 15.97 3.34 7.92
CA GLU A 229 16.17 4.61 8.59
C GLU A 229 14.83 5.33 8.84
N LEU A 230 13.91 5.32 7.86
CA LEU A 230 12.58 5.90 8.02
C LEU A 230 11.79 5.22 9.15
N PHE A 231 11.72 3.88 9.17
CA PHE A 231 11.06 3.14 10.26
C PHE A 231 11.72 3.32 11.62
N SER A 232 12.99 3.76 11.68
CA SER A 232 13.66 4.08 12.94
C SER A 232 13.30 5.47 13.49
N ARG A 233 12.78 6.36 12.64
CA ARG A 233 12.50 7.77 12.97
C ARG A 233 11.02 8.09 13.07
N TYR A 234 10.20 7.40 12.28
CA TYR A 234 8.79 7.71 12.06
C TYR A 234 7.91 6.52 12.41
N SER A 235 6.67 6.79 12.79
CA SER A 235 5.68 5.72 12.95
C SER A 235 5.27 5.16 11.58
N PRO A 236 4.79 3.90 11.51
CA PRO A 236 4.42 3.26 10.25
C PRO A 236 3.49 4.12 9.38
N GLU A 237 2.54 4.83 9.98
CA GLU A 237 1.58 5.69 9.31
C GLU A 237 2.16 6.99 8.74
N GLU A 238 3.36 7.39 9.17
CA GLU A 238 4.07 8.57 8.68
C GLU A 238 5.04 8.22 7.53
N VAL A 239 5.59 7.00 7.52
CA VAL A 239 6.68 6.59 6.61
C VAL A 239 6.36 6.85 5.13
N ALA A 240 5.15 6.52 4.67
CA ALA A 240 4.76 6.70 3.28
C ALA A 240 4.81 8.18 2.85
N ASP A 241 4.30 9.10 3.68
CA ASP A 241 4.32 10.53 3.38
C ASP A 241 5.74 11.13 3.45
N GLU A 242 6.55 10.68 4.41
CA GLU A 242 7.96 11.09 4.51
C GLU A 242 8.76 10.64 3.29
N LEU A 243 8.51 9.43 2.81
CA LEU A 243 9.14 8.89 1.60
C LEU A 243 8.77 9.70 0.35
N LEU A 244 7.50 10.09 0.21
CA LEU A 244 7.09 11.05 -0.83
C LEU A 244 7.73 12.44 -0.66
N GLY A 245 7.88 12.91 0.58
CA GLY A 245 8.56 14.18 0.89
C GLY A 245 10.01 14.22 0.38
N VAL A 246 10.74 13.10 0.52
CA VAL A 246 12.10 12.95 -0.04
C VAL A 246 12.09 13.05 -1.56
N SER A 247 11.08 12.44 -2.21
CA SER A 247 10.98 12.39 -3.67
C SER A 247 10.74 13.75 -4.34
N LYS A 248 10.05 14.70 -3.68
CA LYS A 248 9.68 16.00 -4.25
C LYS A 248 10.86 16.91 -4.61
N ASN A 249 12.07 16.54 -4.15
CA ASN A 249 13.29 17.29 -4.40
C ASN A 249 14.05 16.83 -5.66
N SER A 250 13.52 15.87 -6.43
CA SER A 250 14.14 15.48 -7.70
C SER A 250 13.77 16.47 -8.82
N SER A 251 14.79 16.95 -9.54
CA SER A 251 14.62 17.86 -10.69
C SER A 251 14.30 17.13 -12.01
N HIS A 252 14.16 15.81 -11.97
CA HIS A 252 13.96 14.95 -13.14
C HIS A 252 12.52 14.45 -13.18
N GLY A 253 12.08 14.03 -14.37
CA GLY A 253 10.81 13.33 -14.49
C GLY A 253 10.80 12.09 -13.59
N TYR A 254 9.68 11.87 -12.94
CA TYR A 254 9.40 10.73 -12.07
C TYR A 254 8.11 10.04 -12.51
N ASP A 255 8.00 8.76 -12.19
CA ASP A 255 6.86 7.90 -12.46
C ASP A 255 5.76 8.02 -11.39
N ASP A 256 4.62 7.39 -11.66
CA ASP A 256 3.62 7.08 -10.64
C ASP A 256 4.28 6.34 -9.47
N LEU A 257 3.78 6.57 -8.25
CA LEU A 257 4.30 5.90 -7.06
C LEU A 257 3.20 5.62 -6.04
N ALA A 258 2.92 4.35 -5.85
CA ALA A 258 2.08 3.77 -4.81
C ALA A 258 2.97 3.22 -3.68
N ILE A 259 2.72 3.63 -2.42
CA ILE A 259 3.43 3.13 -1.24
C ILE A 259 2.43 2.71 -0.17
N ILE A 260 2.71 1.61 0.53
CA ILE A 260 2.05 1.20 1.77
C ILE A 260 3.11 0.83 2.80
N SER A 261 3.10 1.45 3.98
CA SER A 261 3.90 1.08 5.14
C SER A 261 3.00 0.50 6.24
N ILE A 262 3.43 -0.60 6.87
CA ILE A 262 2.60 -1.42 7.76
C ILE A 262 3.39 -1.84 9.00
N ASP A 263 2.80 -1.68 10.19
CA ASP A 263 3.13 -2.46 11.38
C ASP A 263 2.04 -3.54 11.56
N PRO A 264 2.34 -4.81 11.19
CA PRO A 264 1.38 -5.90 11.21
C PRO A 264 0.77 -6.15 12.59
N TYR A 265 1.52 -5.92 13.66
CA TYR A 265 1.09 -6.17 15.03
C TYR A 265 0.23 -5.04 15.58
N ALA A 266 0.32 -3.86 14.98
CA ALA A 266 -0.46 -2.70 15.37
C ALA A 266 -1.79 -2.57 14.61
N ILE A 267 -2.05 -3.40 13.60
CA ILE A 267 -3.35 -3.41 12.92
C ILE A 267 -4.42 -3.84 13.93
N SER A 268 -5.40 -2.97 14.13
CA SER A 268 -6.51 -3.22 15.05
C SER A 268 -7.85 -3.14 14.32
N ASP A 269 -8.92 -3.08 15.11
CA ASP A 269 -10.32 -3.13 14.70
C ASP A 269 -10.85 -1.98 13.82
N SER A 270 -9.99 -1.24 13.12
CA SER A 270 -10.41 -0.31 12.08
C SER A 270 -11.12 -1.07 10.96
N SER A 271 -12.37 -0.71 10.66
CA SER A 271 -13.08 -1.24 9.49
C SER A 271 -12.96 -0.29 8.31
N GLY A 272 -12.55 -0.81 7.16
CA GLY A 272 -12.55 -0.05 5.91
C GLY A 272 -11.86 -0.82 4.79
N ARG A 273 -12.35 -0.61 3.57
CA ARG A 273 -11.72 -1.08 2.34
C ARG A 273 -11.53 0.08 1.40
N PHE A 274 -10.30 0.28 0.95
CA PHE A 274 -9.92 1.43 0.11
C PHE A 274 -9.23 0.95 -1.15
N ILE A 275 -9.65 1.49 -2.29
CA ILE A 275 -8.91 1.41 -3.55
C ILE A 275 -8.56 2.83 -3.96
N ILE A 276 -7.26 3.11 -4.15
CA ILE A 276 -6.72 4.43 -4.49
C ILE A 276 -5.89 4.31 -5.77
N GLY A 277 -6.07 5.19 -6.76
CA GLY A 277 -5.29 5.13 -8.02
C GLY A 277 -5.86 4.24 -9.12
N GLY A 278 -5.07 3.87 -10.13
CA GLY A 278 -5.57 3.12 -11.30
C GLY A 278 -6.69 3.87 -12.03
N THR A 279 -6.46 5.16 -12.30
CA THR A 279 -7.46 6.11 -12.78
C THR A 279 -7.21 6.46 -14.24
N SER A 280 -8.29 6.65 -15.00
CA SER A 280 -8.24 7.16 -16.38
C SER A 280 -7.85 8.64 -16.44
N GLY A 281 -7.44 9.10 -17.62
CA GLY A 281 -7.17 10.52 -17.85
C GLY A 281 -8.35 11.47 -17.60
N ASN A 282 -9.60 11.00 -17.76
CA ASN A 282 -10.79 11.81 -17.43
C ASN A 282 -10.94 11.99 -15.92
N GLU A 283 -10.73 10.93 -15.16
CA GLU A 283 -10.79 10.96 -13.69
C GLU A 283 -9.70 11.89 -13.14
N GLU A 284 -8.47 11.79 -13.66
CA GLU A 284 -7.39 12.71 -13.27
C GLU A 284 -7.73 14.17 -13.58
N ARG A 285 -8.31 14.46 -14.75
CA ARG A 285 -8.75 15.83 -15.08
C ARG A 285 -9.80 16.35 -14.11
N ASN A 286 -10.76 15.51 -13.71
CA ASN A 286 -11.78 15.89 -12.76
C ASN A 286 -11.20 16.11 -11.37
N PHE A 287 -10.33 15.20 -10.92
CA PHE A 287 -9.62 15.34 -9.65
C PHE A 287 -8.82 16.64 -9.60
N GLN A 288 -8.05 16.99 -10.65
CA GLN A 288 -7.28 18.23 -10.67
C GLN A 288 -8.18 19.48 -10.66
N LYS A 289 -9.34 19.44 -11.32
CA LYS A 289 -10.32 20.54 -11.28
C LYS A 289 -10.89 20.71 -9.88
N GLU A 290 -11.30 19.63 -9.23
CA GLU A 290 -11.83 19.64 -7.86
C GLU A 290 -10.79 20.10 -6.84
N LYS A 291 -9.56 19.59 -6.96
CA LYS A 291 -8.40 20.00 -6.16
C LYS A 291 -8.10 21.50 -6.32
N SER A 292 -8.02 21.99 -7.55
CA SER A 292 -7.77 23.41 -7.84
C SER A 292 -8.94 24.31 -7.45
N GLY A 293 -10.16 23.77 -7.48
CA GLY A 293 -11.37 24.44 -7.01
C GLY A 293 -11.53 24.47 -5.50
N GLY A 294 -10.57 23.91 -4.73
CA GLY A 294 -10.58 23.91 -3.27
C GLY A 294 -11.55 22.90 -2.64
N LEU A 295 -12.08 21.94 -3.42
CA LEU A 295 -12.94 20.87 -2.87
C LEU A 295 -12.17 19.99 -1.89
N TYR A 296 -10.89 19.75 -2.18
CA TYR A 296 -10.00 18.97 -1.32
C TYR A 296 -9.03 19.90 -0.61
N GLN A 297 -9.11 19.95 0.72
CA GLN A 297 -8.14 20.61 1.56
C GLN A 297 -6.99 19.65 1.88
N ASP A 298 -5.78 20.19 1.99
CA ASP A 298 -4.61 19.41 2.40
C ASP A 298 -4.63 19.11 3.90
N GLN A 299 -5.51 18.19 4.29
CA GLN A 299 -5.71 17.78 5.67
C GLN A 299 -6.16 16.33 5.76
N TYR A 300 -5.81 15.69 6.86
CA TYR A 300 -6.31 14.36 7.22
C TYR A 300 -7.67 14.49 7.90
N ILE A 301 -8.68 13.86 7.31
CA ILE A 301 -10.05 13.85 7.82
C ILE A 301 -10.37 12.45 8.33
N LEU A 302 -10.83 12.36 9.57
CA LEU A 302 -11.31 11.12 10.18
C LEU A 302 -12.42 10.51 9.32
N GLN A 303 -12.22 9.27 8.88
CA GLN A 303 -13.21 8.47 8.19
C GLN A 303 -14.03 7.70 9.22
N LYS A 304 -15.35 7.89 9.19
CA LYS A 304 -16.25 7.04 9.95
C LYS A 304 -16.51 5.76 9.15
N PRO A 305 -16.59 4.58 9.79
CA PRO A 305 -17.00 3.37 9.12
C PRO A 305 -18.36 3.52 8.43
N GLU A 306 -18.38 3.59 7.10
CA GLU A 306 -19.62 3.51 6.30
C GLU A 306 -19.92 2.03 6.03
N GLY A 307 -20.63 1.37 6.96
CA GLY A 307 -21.06 -0.03 6.79
C GLY A 307 -19.92 -1.06 6.64
N LYS A 308 -20.26 -2.36 6.67
CA LYS A 308 -19.24 -3.45 6.59
C LYS A 308 -18.79 -3.79 5.16
N ASN A 309 -19.43 -3.23 4.13
CA ASN A 309 -19.32 -3.73 2.75
C ASN A 309 -19.03 -2.65 1.69
N ASP A 310 -18.93 -1.37 2.04
CA ASP A 310 -18.76 -0.33 1.04
C ASP A 310 -17.26 -0.10 0.74
N PHE A 311 -16.92 -0.14 -0.55
CA PHE A 311 -15.59 0.23 -1.04
C PHE A 311 -15.50 1.74 -1.10
N ILE A 312 -14.58 2.32 -0.34
CA ILE A 312 -14.26 3.74 -0.46
C ILE A 312 -13.23 3.86 -1.59
N SER A 313 -13.71 4.28 -2.75
CA SER A 313 -12.84 4.67 -3.87
C SER A 313 -12.31 6.07 -3.63
N ILE A 314 -11.00 6.22 -3.69
CA ILE A 314 -10.32 7.51 -3.77
C ILE A 314 -9.64 7.56 -5.14
N LEU A 315 -9.82 8.66 -5.87
CA LEU A 315 -9.14 8.91 -7.13
C LEU A 315 -7.72 9.42 -6.84
#